data_AF-A0A0Q9Q308-F1
#
_entry.id   AF-A0A0Q9Q308-F1
#
_cell.length_a   1.000
_cell.length_b   1.000
_cell.length_c   1.000
_cell.angle_alpha   90.00
_cell.angle_beta   90.00
_cell.angle_gamma   90.00
#
_symmetry.space_group_name_H-M   'P 1'
#
loop_
_entity.id
_entity.type
_entity.pdbx_description
1 polymer ?
#
loop_
_entity_poly.entity_id
_entity_poly.type
_entity_poly.pdbx_seq_one_letter_code
_entity_poly.pdbx_strand_id
1 'polypeptide(L)'
;MKATEEKSTTTSRRARGDLWAMVLLVLASFIFTADQVGEHQMMSPIDEYQYVGYYASVADQGVVRQGTEMPLFAKRYMVCHGVRAIPEMGRNPAGCRAPESVNYPIAGGTTADLYTPLYFLSIRAIAQPLVWAKVGFVDAGRLAGGAWLAFGAVLLYLAMRRMRTPAPAALGLGLVLVGSLPAYWGNTYISTDATALAAGAAAAWLTVRALQGVRGSLVLLPVASAVFTLFKLQNLIGFVVSAVILVLAALVDAGRQRDQGSGRVGIFLHDRRLVSAIAIGLAAIAAQGIWLWIRAALAVGPQPELGLVVPLEGKHLVLELGNFLPLMAQGAMAPYATGPASLPVYAIGTMLAVGGSVGLAMSTGVPARRRIVGLATVVTTIIAAPALAVAIGVMEGVYIPIPNRYGASLFPWAILSAAILLDTRHRWARYAVLALGAVTWSLALMMGEG
;
A
#
# COMPACT_ATOMS: atom_id res chain seq x y z
N MET A 1 -22.33 17.79 -42.60
CA MET A 1 -21.52 18.55 -41.61
C MET A 1 -22.05 18.54 -40.17
N LYS A 2 -23.25 18.03 -39.83
CA LYS A 2 -23.76 18.00 -38.44
C LYS A 2 -23.23 16.87 -37.52
N ALA A 3 -22.64 15.80 -38.08
CA ALA A 3 -22.21 14.62 -37.30
C ALA A 3 -20.84 14.77 -36.60
N THR A 4 -20.05 15.79 -36.96
CA THR A 4 -18.70 16.01 -36.41
C THR A 4 -18.71 16.85 -35.13
N GLU A 5 -19.71 17.71 -34.95
CA GLU A 5 -19.84 18.60 -33.78
C GLU A 5 -20.30 17.84 -32.51
N GLU A 6 -21.17 16.84 -32.68
CA GLU A 6 -21.78 16.12 -31.55
C GLU A 6 -20.82 15.13 -30.86
N LYS A 7 -19.84 14.59 -31.60
CA LYS A 7 -18.78 13.74 -31.02
C LYS A 7 -17.82 14.53 -30.13
N SER A 8 -17.49 15.78 -30.51
CA SER A 8 -16.55 16.65 -29.78
C SER A 8 -17.04 16.99 -28.37
N THR A 9 -18.33 17.32 -28.23
CA THR A 9 -18.93 17.74 -26.95
C THR A 9 -19.01 16.61 -25.92
N THR A 10 -19.28 15.39 -26.38
CA THR A 10 -19.44 14.22 -25.51
C THR A 10 -18.11 13.75 -24.91
N THR A 11 -17.02 13.82 -25.67
CA THR A 11 -15.66 13.49 -25.17
C THR A 11 -15.18 14.52 -24.14
N SER A 12 -15.43 15.80 -24.40
CA SER A 12 -15.09 16.91 -23.49
C SER A 12 -15.81 16.82 -22.14
N ARG A 13 -17.12 16.54 -22.12
CA ARG A 13 -17.89 16.38 -20.87
C ARG A 13 -17.39 15.21 -20.02
N ARG A 14 -17.04 14.08 -20.65
CA ARG A 14 -16.52 12.91 -19.94
C ARG A 14 -15.14 13.19 -19.33
N ALA A 15 -14.26 13.86 -20.07
CA ALA A 15 -12.95 14.26 -19.58
C ALA A 15 -13.04 15.20 -18.37
N ARG A 16 -13.96 16.19 -18.42
CA ARG A 16 -14.23 17.08 -17.27
C ARG A 16 -14.73 16.33 -16.04
N GLY A 17 -15.65 15.38 -16.21
CA GLY A 17 -16.16 14.58 -15.09
C GLY A 17 -15.08 13.70 -14.44
N ASP A 18 -14.20 13.09 -15.25
CA ASP A 18 -13.09 12.29 -14.74
C ASP A 18 -12.06 13.18 -14.00
N LEU A 19 -11.78 14.40 -14.50
CA LEU A 19 -10.91 15.37 -13.81
C LEU A 19 -11.47 15.75 -12.43
N TRP A 20 -12.76 16.10 -12.35
CA TRP A 20 -13.39 16.44 -11.07
C TRP A 20 -13.35 15.30 -10.07
N ALA A 21 -13.62 14.07 -10.49
CA ALA A 21 -13.52 12.91 -9.62
C ALA A 21 -12.09 12.73 -9.07
N MET A 22 -11.07 12.94 -9.90
CA MET A 22 -9.67 12.90 -9.45
C MET A 22 -9.36 14.02 -8.47
N VAL A 23 -9.78 15.26 -8.74
CA VAL A 23 -9.60 16.40 -7.81
C VAL A 23 -10.29 16.11 -6.47
N LEU A 24 -11.50 15.57 -6.48
CA LEU A 24 -12.22 15.20 -5.26
C LEU A 24 -11.49 14.10 -4.46
N LEU A 25 -10.89 13.11 -5.11
CA LEU A 25 -10.08 12.10 -4.42
C LEU A 25 -8.81 12.69 -3.80
N VAL A 26 -8.16 13.62 -4.50
CA VAL A 26 -7.00 14.34 -3.96
C VAL A 26 -7.43 15.15 -2.72
N LEU A 27 -8.49 15.93 -2.82
CA LEU A 27 -9.03 16.70 -1.70
C LEU A 27 -9.45 15.81 -0.53
N ALA A 28 -10.20 14.73 -0.79
CA ALA A 28 -10.62 13.78 0.23
C ALA A 28 -9.43 13.13 0.96
N SER A 29 -8.33 12.87 0.24
CA SER A 29 -7.10 12.32 0.83
C SER A 29 -6.43 13.32 1.76
N PHE A 30 -6.28 14.58 1.34
CA PHE A 30 -5.67 15.61 2.19
C PHE A 30 -6.56 16.02 3.36
N ILE A 31 -7.89 16.12 3.17
CA ILE A 31 -8.84 16.40 4.25
C ILE A 31 -8.76 15.28 5.28
N PHE A 32 -8.82 14.02 4.85
CA PHE A 32 -8.70 12.86 5.74
C PHE A 32 -7.38 12.87 6.51
N THR A 33 -6.25 13.02 5.82
CA THR A 33 -4.96 13.05 6.52
C THR A 33 -4.85 14.24 7.47
N ALA A 34 -5.29 15.44 7.08
CA ALA A 34 -5.18 16.63 7.93
C ALA A 34 -6.05 16.55 9.19
N ASP A 35 -7.28 16.07 9.04
CA ASP A 35 -8.22 15.85 10.14
C ASP A 35 -7.62 14.87 11.17
N GLN A 36 -7.17 13.70 10.71
CA GLN A 36 -6.64 12.67 11.58
C GLN A 36 -5.30 13.06 12.21
N VAL A 37 -4.41 13.76 11.48
CA VAL A 37 -3.16 14.30 12.04
C VAL A 37 -3.44 15.32 13.13
N GLY A 38 -4.49 16.14 13.01
CA GLY A 38 -4.90 17.09 14.04
C GLY A 38 -5.31 16.42 15.36
N GLU A 39 -5.82 15.19 15.30
CA GLU A 39 -6.24 14.40 16.46
C GLU A 39 -5.10 13.58 17.10
N HIS A 40 -4.00 13.36 16.39
CA HIS A 40 -2.91 12.52 16.89
C HIS A 40 -2.09 13.18 18.00
N GLN A 41 -2.28 12.74 19.25
CA GLN A 41 -1.55 13.25 20.40
C GLN A 41 -0.31 12.43 20.75
N MET A 42 -0.31 11.16 20.36
CA MET A 42 0.79 10.22 20.62
C MET A 42 1.45 9.77 19.32
N MET A 43 2.57 9.07 19.45
CA MET A 43 3.15 8.35 18.31
C MET A 43 2.35 7.08 18.02
N SER A 44 2.33 6.69 16.75
CA SER A 44 1.73 5.43 16.31
C SER A 44 2.27 4.27 17.13
N PRO A 45 1.41 3.27 17.42
CA PRO A 45 1.80 2.05 18.12
C PRO A 45 2.87 1.23 17.37
N ILE A 46 3.16 1.57 16.12
CA ILE A 46 4.00 0.78 15.23
C ILE A 46 5.08 1.65 14.62
N ASP A 47 6.29 1.46 15.13
CA ASP A 47 7.57 1.90 14.56
C ASP A 47 7.72 3.39 14.20
N GLU A 48 6.72 4.26 14.43
CA GLU A 48 6.79 5.67 14.04
C GLU A 48 7.94 6.39 14.74
N TYR A 49 8.26 6.00 15.97
CA TYR A 49 9.41 6.55 16.69
C TYR A 49 10.75 6.25 15.99
N GLN A 50 10.88 5.09 15.33
CA GLN A 50 12.03 4.79 14.47
C GLN A 50 12.04 5.67 13.22
N TYR A 51 10.86 5.85 12.62
CA TYR A 51 10.68 6.59 11.36
C TYR A 51 10.86 8.10 11.52
N VAL A 52 10.44 8.67 12.66
CA VAL A 52 10.68 10.07 13.01
C VAL A 52 12.17 10.36 13.11
N GLY A 53 12.95 9.43 13.67
CA GLY A 53 14.40 9.53 13.73
C GLY A 53 15.04 9.64 12.36
N TYR A 54 14.72 8.70 11.46
CA TYR A 54 15.25 8.71 10.10
C TYR A 54 14.75 9.93 9.30
N TYR A 55 13.46 10.27 9.40
CA TYR A 55 12.91 11.46 8.77
C TYR A 55 13.63 12.75 9.20
N ALA A 56 14.03 12.85 10.47
CA ALA A 56 14.79 13.98 10.98
C ALA A 56 16.24 14.02 10.46
N SER A 57 16.89 12.87 10.30
CA SER A 57 18.31 12.79 9.93
C SER A 57 18.59 12.63 8.44
N VAL A 58 17.61 12.21 7.64
CA VAL A 58 17.81 11.83 6.22
C VAL A 58 18.38 12.97 5.36
N ALA A 59 18.04 14.22 5.67
CA ALA A 59 18.52 15.37 4.91
C ALA A 59 20.03 15.62 5.10
N ASP A 60 20.55 15.33 6.30
CA ASP A 60 21.93 15.63 6.67
C ASP A 60 22.83 14.39 6.53
N GLN A 61 22.31 13.21 6.88
CA GLN A 61 23.07 11.97 6.93
C GLN A 61 22.86 11.09 5.70
N GLY A 62 21.81 11.34 4.91
CA GLY A 62 21.42 10.53 3.76
C GLY A 62 20.80 9.19 4.15
N VAL A 63 21.45 8.42 5.02
CA VAL A 63 21.07 7.06 5.42
C VAL A 63 21.32 6.82 6.91
N VAL A 64 20.40 6.11 7.57
CA VAL A 64 20.63 5.58 8.92
C VAL A 64 21.48 4.32 8.83
N ARG A 65 22.56 4.27 9.60
CA ARG A 65 23.53 3.17 9.56
C ARG A 65 23.15 2.10 10.59
N GLN A 66 23.33 0.84 10.22
CA GLN A 66 23.14 -0.26 11.15
C GLN A 66 24.03 -0.09 12.40
N GLY A 67 23.45 -0.29 13.57
CA GLY A 67 24.13 -0.23 14.87
C GLY A 67 24.22 1.17 15.48
N THR A 68 23.62 2.19 14.86
CA THR A 68 23.48 3.51 15.49
C THR A 68 22.33 3.54 16.50
N GLU A 69 22.40 4.46 17.45
CA GLU A 69 21.26 4.79 18.31
C GLU A 69 20.25 5.71 17.60
N MET A 70 19.04 5.72 18.14
CA MET A 70 18.01 6.67 17.75
C MET A 70 18.48 8.13 17.97
N PRO A 71 18.28 9.02 16.99
CA PRO A 71 18.67 10.42 17.13
C PRO A 71 18.00 11.10 18.34
N LEU A 72 18.72 12.06 18.96
CA LEU A 72 18.24 12.81 20.12
C LEU A 72 16.87 13.49 19.87
N PHE A 73 16.61 13.92 18.64
CA PHE A 73 15.31 14.48 18.26
C PHE A 73 14.17 13.48 18.46
N ALA A 74 14.33 12.24 17.97
CA ALA A 74 13.32 11.20 18.10
C ALA A 74 13.19 10.72 19.55
N LYS A 75 14.31 10.54 20.27
CA LYS A 75 14.32 10.30 21.72
C LYS A 75 13.48 11.34 22.47
N ARG A 76 13.78 12.63 22.29
CA ARG A 76 13.03 13.74 22.89
C ARG A 76 11.55 13.73 22.49
N TYR A 77 11.24 13.54 21.21
CA TYR A 77 9.86 13.55 20.74
C TYR A 77 9.05 12.40 21.37
N MET A 78 9.65 11.21 21.44
CA MET A 78 9.08 9.99 22.02
C MET A 78 8.76 10.17 23.50
N VAL A 79 9.67 10.68 24.33
CA VAL A 79 9.38 10.94 25.76
C VAL A 79 8.29 12.01 25.92
N CYS A 80 8.27 13.00 25.04
CA CYS A 80 7.36 14.14 25.11
C CYS A 80 5.91 13.75 24.79
N HIS A 81 5.71 12.96 23.74
CA HIS A 81 4.40 12.62 23.19
C HIS A 81 3.94 11.21 23.54
N GLY A 82 4.84 10.34 23.97
CA GLY A 82 4.54 8.95 24.25
C GLY A 82 4.34 8.10 22.99
N VAL A 83 4.25 6.78 23.18
CA VAL A 83 3.98 5.80 22.12
C VAL A 83 2.80 4.94 22.53
N ARG A 84 1.78 4.89 21.68
CA ARG A 84 0.50 4.28 22.03
C ARG A 84 0.58 2.81 22.47
N ALA A 85 1.51 2.04 21.92
CA ALA A 85 1.67 0.62 22.23
C ALA A 85 2.55 0.33 23.45
N ILE A 86 3.17 1.35 24.06
CA ILE A 86 4.13 1.17 25.16
C ILE A 86 3.53 1.81 26.41
N PRO A 87 2.89 1.03 27.32
CA PRO A 87 2.19 1.56 28.49
C PRO A 87 3.07 2.45 29.37
N GLU A 88 4.36 2.14 29.47
CA GLU A 88 5.34 2.88 30.28
C GLU A 88 5.72 4.22 29.65
N MET A 89 5.38 4.45 28.38
CA MET A 89 5.65 5.67 27.63
C MET A 89 4.37 6.39 27.26
N GLY A 90 3.59 6.74 28.28
CA GLY A 90 2.51 7.72 28.15
C GLY A 90 3.03 9.12 27.81
N ARG A 91 2.14 9.98 27.34
CA ARG A 91 2.44 11.40 27.05
C ARG A 91 3.00 12.09 28.30
N ASN A 92 4.22 12.64 28.20
CA ASN A 92 4.88 13.35 29.30
C ASN A 92 5.58 14.64 28.82
N PRO A 93 4.87 15.78 28.77
CA PRO A 93 5.44 17.05 28.34
C PRO A 93 6.60 17.56 29.22
N ALA A 94 6.73 17.10 30.46
CA ALA A 94 7.87 17.45 31.31
C ALA A 94 9.13 16.67 30.90
N GLY A 95 8.96 15.43 30.43
CA GLY A 95 10.02 14.54 30.00
C GLY A 95 10.78 15.02 28.76
N CYS A 96 10.24 15.95 27.96
CA CYS A 96 10.93 16.52 26.80
C CYS A 96 12.27 17.21 27.17
N ARG A 97 12.41 17.64 28.43
CA ARG A 97 13.64 18.29 28.96
C ARG A 97 14.72 17.29 29.37
N ALA A 98 14.36 16.02 29.61
CA ALA A 98 15.26 14.98 30.07
C ALA A 98 15.07 13.69 29.25
N PRO A 99 15.39 13.71 27.93
CA PRO A 99 15.18 12.54 27.08
C PRO A 99 15.91 11.28 27.56
N GLU A 100 17.06 11.40 28.22
CA GLU A 100 17.83 10.23 28.69
C GLU A 100 17.32 9.65 30.03
N SER A 101 16.20 10.15 30.58
CA SER A 101 15.68 9.70 31.88
C SER A 101 14.77 8.47 31.82
N VAL A 102 14.60 7.86 30.64
CA VAL A 102 13.69 6.73 30.44
C VAL A 102 14.42 5.57 29.76
N ASN A 103 13.96 4.35 30.04
CA ASN A 103 14.44 3.17 29.35
C ASN A 103 13.76 3.06 27.98
N TYR A 104 14.53 3.26 26.91
CA TYR A 104 14.02 3.17 25.55
C TYR A 104 13.80 1.71 25.11
N PRO A 105 12.78 1.45 24.24
CA PRO A 105 12.66 0.17 23.56
C PRO A 105 13.94 -0.13 22.80
N ILE A 106 14.27 -1.42 22.67
CA ILE A 106 15.50 -1.90 22.02
C ILE A 106 16.77 -1.16 22.50
N ALA A 107 16.80 -0.81 23.79
CA ALA A 107 17.88 -0.07 24.44
C ALA A 107 18.24 1.27 23.76
N GLY A 108 17.28 1.91 23.07
CA GLY A 108 17.50 3.16 22.35
C GLY A 108 18.16 2.99 20.98
N GLY A 109 18.38 1.76 20.53
CA GLY A 109 18.81 1.45 19.17
C GLY A 109 17.78 1.86 18.12
N THR A 110 18.20 1.85 16.85
CA THR A 110 17.28 2.00 15.72
C THR A 110 17.35 0.83 14.75
N THR A 111 16.18 0.41 14.27
CA THR A 111 16.04 -0.58 13.17
C THR A 111 15.67 0.09 11.85
N ALA A 112 15.72 1.43 11.81
CA ALA A 112 15.33 2.20 10.63
C ALA A 112 16.31 2.00 9.46
N ASP A 113 17.51 1.47 9.70
CA ASP A 113 18.51 1.11 8.69
C ASP A 113 18.06 -0.04 7.76
N LEU A 114 17.05 -0.82 8.15
CA LEU A 114 16.41 -1.81 7.28
C LEU A 114 15.83 -1.17 6.01
N TYR A 115 15.47 0.11 6.07
CA TYR A 115 14.77 0.82 5.00
C TYR A 115 15.73 1.67 4.17
N THR A 116 15.53 1.67 2.85
CA THR A 116 16.25 2.59 1.96
C THR A 116 15.87 4.04 2.29
N PRO A 117 16.72 5.02 1.95
CA PRO A 117 16.40 6.42 2.21
C PRO A 117 15.27 6.96 1.33
N LEU A 118 14.83 6.24 0.29
CA LEU A 118 13.88 6.77 -0.70
C LEU A 118 12.58 7.25 -0.05
N TYR A 119 12.02 6.48 0.88
CA TYR A 119 10.77 6.85 1.56
C TYR A 119 10.94 8.15 2.35
N PHE A 120 11.98 8.22 3.17
CA PHE A 120 12.24 9.37 4.03
C PHE A 120 12.61 10.61 3.23
N LEU A 121 13.39 10.48 2.15
CA LEU A 121 13.68 11.57 1.22
C LEU A 121 12.41 12.08 0.53
N SER A 122 11.54 11.16 0.07
CA SER A 122 10.29 11.56 -0.59
C SER A 122 9.37 12.33 0.35
N ILE A 123 9.21 11.86 1.60
CA ILE A 123 8.41 12.55 2.60
C ILE A 123 9.05 13.87 3.01
N ARG A 124 10.38 13.91 3.19
CA ARG A 124 11.09 15.15 3.46
C ARG A 124 10.83 16.19 2.38
N ALA A 125 10.93 15.81 1.11
CA ALA A 125 10.64 16.72 0.00
C ALA A 125 9.18 17.20 0.00
N ILE A 126 8.22 16.32 0.26
CA ILE A 126 6.78 16.67 0.28
C ILE A 126 6.42 17.54 1.51
N ALA A 127 6.99 17.25 2.68
CA ALA A 127 6.73 17.94 3.93
C ALA A 127 7.43 19.31 4.02
N GLN A 128 8.54 19.50 3.30
CA GLN A 128 9.38 20.69 3.42
C GLN A 128 8.62 22.03 3.26
N PRO A 129 7.70 22.19 2.28
CA PRO A 129 6.90 23.41 2.17
C PRO A 129 6.01 23.69 3.39
N LEU A 130 5.48 22.64 4.03
CA LEU A 130 4.67 22.78 5.25
C LEU A 130 5.52 23.21 6.44
N VAL A 131 6.75 22.68 6.55
CA VAL A 131 7.73 23.11 7.54
C VAL A 131 8.10 24.59 7.35
N TRP A 132 8.29 25.04 6.10
CA TRP A 132 8.50 26.46 5.80
C TRP A 132 7.29 27.32 6.20
N ALA A 133 6.08 26.78 6.03
CA ALA A 133 4.83 27.37 6.49
C ALA A 133 4.58 27.21 8.02
N LYS A 134 5.60 26.83 8.79
CA LYS A 134 5.59 26.71 10.26
C LYS A 134 4.67 25.62 10.82
N VAL A 135 4.27 24.64 10.02
CA VAL A 135 3.66 23.40 10.53
C VAL A 135 4.71 22.63 11.34
N GLY A 136 4.30 21.99 12.43
CA GLY A 136 5.17 21.16 13.27
C GLY A 136 5.92 20.12 12.42
N PHE A 137 7.19 19.85 12.74
CA PHE A 137 8.06 19.03 11.89
C PHE A 137 7.50 17.62 11.66
N VAL A 138 7.03 16.97 12.73
CA VAL A 138 6.43 15.63 12.68
C VAL A 138 5.06 15.68 11.99
N ASP A 139 4.21 16.65 12.32
CA ASP A 139 2.89 16.80 11.68
C ASP A 139 3.01 17.06 10.18
N ALA A 140 3.98 17.87 9.74
CA ALA A 140 4.28 18.07 8.33
C ALA A 140 4.69 16.75 7.64
N GLY A 141 5.47 15.91 8.33
CA GLY A 141 5.83 14.57 7.86
C GLY A 141 4.62 13.64 7.76
N ARG A 142 3.71 13.68 8.74
CA ARG A 142 2.45 12.92 8.73
C ARG A 142 1.52 13.37 7.60
N LEU A 143 1.36 14.68 7.40
CA LEU A 143 0.57 15.29 6.31
C LEU A 143 1.06 14.89 4.92
N ALA A 144 2.37 14.63 4.75
CA ALA A 144 2.92 14.12 3.49
C ALA A 144 2.34 12.75 3.10
N GLY A 145 1.85 11.96 4.06
CA GLY A 145 1.12 10.71 3.79
C GLY A 145 -0.12 10.91 2.92
N GLY A 146 -0.75 12.08 2.98
CA GLY A 146 -1.89 12.47 2.14
C GLY A 146 -1.54 12.51 0.65
N ALA A 147 -0.29 12.85 0.30
CA ALA A 147 0.16 12.84 -1.10
C ALA A 147 0.27 11.41 -1.66
N TRP A 148 0.80 10.47 -0.87
CA TRP A 148 0.84 9.05 -1.23
C TRP A 148 -0.58 8.46 -1.33
N LEU A 149 -1.48 8.85 -0.43
CA LEU A 149 -2.88 8.41 -0.45
C LEU A 149 -3.59 8.91 -1.71
N ALA A 150 -3.45 10.20 -2.01
CA ALA A 150 -4.00 10.82 -3.22
C ALA A 150 -3.46 10.15 -4.49
N PHE A 151 -2.16 9.88 -4.55
CA PHE A 151 -1.55 9.19 -5.68
C PHE A 151 -2.13 7.79 -5.89
N GLY A 152 -2.26 7.00 -4.80
CA GLY A 152 -2.90 5.68 -4.86
C GLY A 152 -4.37 5.74 -5.28
N ALA A 153 -5.16 6.65 -4.71
CA ALA A 153 -6.57 6.81 -5.01
C ALA A 153 -6.80 7.19 -6.49
N VAL A 154 -6.00 8.12 -7.03
CA VAL A 154 -6.09 8.54 -8.43
C VAL A 154 -5.69 7.40 -9.37
N LEU A 155 -4.61 6.68 -9.09
CA LEU A 155 -4.19 5.55 -9.93
C LEU A 155 -5.23 4.42 -9.93
N LEU A 156 -5.82 4.12 -8.78
CA LEU A 156 -6.90 3.13 -8.69
C LEU A 156 -8.14 3.59 -9.47
N TYR A 157 -8.53 4.87 -9.33
CA TYR A 157 -9.60 5.46 -10.13
C TYR A 157 -9.33 5.26 -11.62
N LEU A 158 -8.14 5.63 -12.10
CA LEU A 158 -7.74 5.46 -13.50
C LEU A 158 -7.77 3.99 -13.96
N ALA A 159 -7.38 3.05 -13.10
CA ALA A 159 -7.45 1.61 -13.39
C ALA A 159 -8.91 1.15 -13.57
N MET A 160 -9.80 1.53 -12.63
CA MET A 160 -11.24 1.23 -12.71
C MET A 160 -11.90 1.85 -13.95
N ARG A 161 -11.56 3.10 -14.28
CA ARG A 161 -12.06 3.77 -15.48
C ARG A 161 -11.63 3.07 -16.76
N ARG A 162 -10.41 2.55 -16.82
CA ARG A 162 -9.93 1.69 -17.93
C ARG A 162 -10.66 0.35 -18.01
N MET A 163 -11.12 -0.17 -16.87
CA MET A 163 -11.99 -1.36 -16.81
C MET A 163 -13.47 -1.05 -17.08
N ARG A 164 -13.78 0.19 -17.46
CA ARG A 164 -15.11 0.72 -17.82
C ARG A 164 -16.08 0.87 -16.63
N THR A 165 -15.60 0.82 -15.39
CA THR A 165 -16.40 1.15 -14.20
C THR A 165 -16.84 2.61 -14.27
N PRO A 166 -18.15 2.96 -14.22
CA PRO A 166 -18.63 4.33 -14.31
C PRO A 166 -18.02 5.29 -13.27
N ALA A 167 -17.85 6.56 -13.63
CA ALA A 167 -17.17 7.54 -12.79
C ALA A 167 -17.74 7.66 -11.36
N PRO A 168 -19.07 7.68 -11.12
CA PRO A 168 -19.60 7.73 -9.75
C PRO A 168 -19.20 6.51 -8.91
N ALA A 169 -19.26 5.31 -9.47
CA ALA A 169 -18.88 4.09 -8.78
C ALA A 169 -17.36 4.03 -8.52
N ALA A 170 -16.56 4.45 -9.51
CA ALA A 170 -15.11 4.53 -9.35
C ALA A 170 -14.69 5.58 -8.30
N LEU A 171 -15.39 6.71 -8.22
CA LEU A 171 -15.19 7.72 -7.18
C LEU A 171 -15.56 7.14 -5.81
N GLY A 172 -16.73 6.48 -5.68
CA GLY A 172 -17.15 5.82 -4.44
C GLY A 172 -16.14 4.80 -3.92
N LEU A 173 -15.68 3.89 -4.80
CA LEU A 173 -14.66 2.91 -4.43
C LEU A 173 -13.29 3.55 -4.11
N GLY A 174 -12.96 4.68 -4.76
CA GLY A 174 -11.79 5.48 -4.39
C GLY A 174 -11.93 6.09 -2.99
N LEU A 175 -13.11 6.60 -2.62
CA LEU A 175 -13.39 7.11 -1.27
C LEU A 175 -13.34 6.00 -0.22
N VAL A 176 -13.78 4.78 -0.54
CA VAL A 176 -13.57 3.60 0.33
C VAL A 176 -12.09 3.38 0.59
N LEU A 177 -11.23 3.47 -0.44
CA LEU A 177 -9.78 3.33 -0.26
C LEU A 177 -9.23 4.42 0.66
N VAL A 178 -9.62 5.68 0.43
CA VAL A 178 -9.17 6.84 1.22
C VAL A 178 -9.58 6.72 2.68
N GLY A 179 -10.83 6.35 2.96
CA GLY A 179 -11.36 6.21 4.32
C GLY A 179 -11.08 4.85 4.97
N SER A 180 -10.18 4.02 4.44
CA SER A 180 -9.95 2.67 4.95
C SER A 180 -8.99 2.65 6.15
N LEU A 181 -9.05 1.60 6.99
CA LEU A 181 -8.09 1.44 8.09
C LEU A 181 -6.62 1.32 7.61
N PRO A 182 -6.29 0.65 6.49
CA PRO A 182 -4.96 0.73 5.91
C PRO A 182 -4.51 2.16 5.60
N ALA A 183 -5.41 3.04 5.14
CA ALA A 183 -5.10 4.44 4.89
C ALA A 183 -4.91 5.22 6.19
N TYR A 184 -5.73 5.01 7.22
CA TYR A 184 -5.51 5.59 8.54
C TYR A 184 -4.10 5.26 9.04
N TRP A 185 -3.81 3.97 9.22
CA TRP A 185 -2.54 3.57 9.82
C TRP A 185 -1.30 3.84 8.96
N GLY A 186 -1.44 3.75 7.64
CA GLY A 186 -0.34 3.95 6.71
C GLY A 186 -0.05 5.42 6.42
N ASN A 187 -1.07 6.28 6.38
CA ASN A 187 -0.97 7.60 5.76
C ASN A 187 -1.28 8.77 6.70
N THR A 188 -1.66 8.54 7.96
CA THR A 188 -1.83 9.62 8.97
C THR A 188 -0.69 9.66 9.99
N TYR A 189 0.23 8.70 9.93
CA TYR A 189 1.48 8.66 10.69
C TYR A 189 2.68 8.69 9.75
N ILE A 190 3.88 8.99 10.26
CA ILE A 190 5.10 8.76 9.49
C ILE A 190 5.36 7.25 9.48
N SER A 191 4.87 6.57 8.44
CA SER A 191 5.03 5.12 8.25
C SER A 191 5.41 4.75 6.81
N THR A 192 6.40 3.87 6.67
CA THR A 192 6.79 3.30 5.36
C THR A 192 5.62 2.60 4.65
N ASP A 193 4.57 2.20 5.40
CA ASP A 193 3.32 1.65 4.84
C ASP A 193 2.52 2.65 4.00
N ALA A 194 2.77 3.96 4.09
CA ALA A 194 2.07 4.99 3.31
C ALA A 194 2.12 4.72 1.79
N THR A 195 3.16 4.03 1.34
CA THR A 195 3.40 3.70 -0.06
C THR A 195 2.67 2.45 -0.55
N ALA A 196 2.10 1.63 0.35
CA ALA A 196 1.51 0.33 0.01
C ALA A 196 0.26 0.45 -0.88
N LEU A 197 -0.68 1.34 -0.50
CA LEU A 197 -1.88 1.58 -1.30
C LEU A 197 -1.53 2.15 -2.69
N ALA A 198 -0.53 3.03 -2.76
CA ALA A 198 -0.02 3.56 -4.01
C ALA A 198 0.66 2.48 -4.87
N ALA A 199 1.46 1.60 -4.27
CA ALA A 199 2.13 0.49 -4.94
C ALA A 199 1.11 -0.45 -5.59
N GLY A 200 0.11 -0.90 -4.82
CA GLY A 200 -0.97 -1.75 -5.32
C GLY A 200 -1.77 -1.09 -6.45
N ALA A 201 -2.10 0.20 -6.31
CA ALA A 201 -2.83 0.95 -7.33
C ALA A 201 -1.99 1.20 -8.61
N ALA A 202 -0.71 1.49 -8.47
CA ALA A 202 0.22 1.64 -9.59
C ALA A 202 0.38 0.34 -10.37
N ALA A 203 0.58 -0.77 -9.65
CA ALA A 203 0.63 -2.12 -10.21
C ALA A 203 -0.67 -2.44 -10.97
N ALA A 204 -1.83 -2.17 -10.37
CA ALA A 204 -3.13 -2.35 -11.00
C ALA A 204 -3.30 -1.53 -12.28
N TRP A 205 -2.98 -0.25 -12.24
CA TRP A 205 -3.09 0.65 -13.39
C TRP A 205 -2.18 0.23 -14.55
N LEU A 206 -0.91 -0.09 -14.27
CA LEU A 206 0.06 -0.53 -15.27
C LEU A 206 -0.33 -1.89 -15.86
N THR A 207 -0.79 -2.84 -15.05
CA THR A 207 -1.23 -4.16 -15.54
C THR A 207 -2.46 -4.04 -16.42
N VAL A 208 -3.46 -3.22 -16.05
CA VAL A 208 -4.64 -2.98 -16.91
C VAL A 208 -4.20 -2.40 -18.26
N ARG A 209 -3.26 -1.45 -18.29
CA ARG A 209 -2.70 -0.91 -19.54
C ARG A 209 -1.96 -1.96 -20.35
N ALA A 210 -1.17 -2.82 -19.70
CA ALA A 210 -0.46 -3.92 -20.35
C ALA A 210 -1.44 -4.92 -20.99
N LEU A 211 -2.52 -5.30 -20.29
CA LEU A 211 -3.57 -6.17 -20.82
C LEU A 211 -4.35 -5.54 -21.99
N GLN A 212 -4.37 -4.20 -22.07
CA GLN A 212 -4.92 -3.43 -23.19
C GLN A 212 -3.93 -3.25 -24.36
N GLY A 213 -2.75 -3.87 -24.30
CA GLY A 213 -1.76 -3.87 -25.38
C GLY A 213 -0.78 -2.70 -25.36
N VAL A 214 -0.77 -1.87 -24.31
CA VAL A 214 0.20 -0.78 -24.17
C VAL A 214 1.57 -1.35 -23.80
N ARG A 215 2.42 -1.54 -24.80
CA ARG A 215 3.74 -2.21 -24.67
C ARG A 215 4.65 -1.57 -23.62
N GLY A 216 4.66 -0.23 -23.52
CA GLY A 216 5.48 0.47 -22.53
C GLY A 216 5.17 0.07 -21.08
N SER A 217 3.93 -0.34 -20.78
CA SER A 217 3.57 -0.81 -19.44
C SER A 217 4.26 -2.11 -19.03
N LEU A 218 4.63 -2.98 -19.98
CA LEU A 218 5.37 -4.20 -19.68
C LEU A 218 6.82 -3.93 -19.24
N VAL A 219 7.39 -2.80 -19.65
CA VAL A 219 8.72 -2.35 -19.21
C VAL A 219 8.61 -1.56 -17.91
N LEU A 220 7.59 -0.72 -17.78
CA LEU A 220 7.37 0.09 -16.58
C LEU A 220 7.00 -0.75 -15.34
N LEU A 221 6.39 -1.93 -15.50
CA LEU A 221 6.03 -2.80 -14.37
C LEU A 221 7.27 -3.27 -13.57
N PRO A 222 8.30 -3.88 -14.18
CA PRO A 222 9.55 -4.20 -13.48
C PRO A 222 10.23 -2.99 -12.84
N VAL A 223 10.29 -1.85 -13.53
CA VAL A 223 10.90 -0.62 -13.01
C VAL A 223 10.14 -0.11 -11.79
N ALA A 224 8.82 -0.02 -11.87
CA ALA A 224 7.97 0.39 -10.76
C ALA A 224 8.06 -0.60 -9.59
N SER A 225 8.12 -1.91 -9.87
CA SER A 225 8.34 -2.95 -8.86
C SER A 225 9.62 -2.68 -8.08
N ALA A 226 10.75 -2.46 -8.76
CA ALA A 226 12.03 -2.14 -8.11
C ALA A 226 11.93 -0.87 -7.24
N VAL A 227 11.39 0.22 -7.79
CA VAL A 227 11.25 1.50 -7.07
C VAL A 227 10.36 1.37 -5.83
N PHE A 228 9.19 0.75 -5.96
CA PHE A 228 8.28 0.57 -4.82
C PHE A 228 8.83 -0.40 -3.78
N THR A 229 9.54 -1.42 -4.20
CA THR A 229 10.23 -2.33 -3.29
C THR A 229 11.30 -1.58 -2.50
N LEU A 230 12.02 -0.62 -3.09
CA LEU A 230 12.99 0.20 -2.36
C LEU A 230 12.32 1.10 -1.31
N PHE A 231 11.11 1.63 -1.55
CA PHE A 231 10.37 2.31 -0.47
C PHE A 231 10.08 1.37 0.70
N LYS A 232 9.64 0.14 0.40
CA LYS A 232 9.37 -0.91 1.38
C LYS A 232 9.24 -2.26 0.66
N LEU A 233 9.96 -3.29 1.11
CA LEU A 233 9.97 -4.63 0.47
C LEU A 233 8.56 -5.18 0.26
N GLN A 234 7.68 -4.99 1.25
CA GLN A 234 6.30 -5.47 1.27
C GLN A 234 5.45 -4.91 0.11
N ASN A 235 5.82 -3.77 -0.47
CA ASN A 235 5.13 -3.20 -1.64
C ASN A 235 5.18 -4.12 -2.86
N LEU A 236 6.19 -5.02 -2.93
CA LEU A 236 6.32 -6.04 -3.96
C LEU A 236 5.06 -6.91 -4.08
N ILE A 237 4.32 -7.13 -2.98
CA ILE A 237 3.11 -7.96 -2.96
C ILE A 237 2.08 -7.47 -3.99
N GLY A 238 1.91 -6.15 -4.14
CA GLY A 238 1.01 -5.58 -5.16
C GLY A 238 1.46 -5.87 -6.59
N PHE A 239 2.77 -5.96 -6.82
CA PHE A 239 3.36 -6.32 -8.12
C PHE A 239 3.38 -7.84 -8.36
N VAL A 240 3.39 -8.67 -7.32
CA VAL A 240 3.19 -10.13 -7.46
C VAL A 240 1.81 -10.43 -8.07
N VAL A 241 0.76 -9.72 -7.65
CA VAL A 241 -0.58 -9.84 -8.29
C VAL A 241 -0.47 -9.55 -9.80
N SER A 242 0.29 -8.52 -10.18
CA SER A 242 0.54 -8.20 -11.61
C SER A 242 1.23 -9.33 -12.33
N ALA A 243 2.30 -9.88 -11.75
CA ALA A 243 3.06 -10.99 -12.33
C ALA A 243 2.15 -12.22 -12.55
N VAL A 244 1.33 -12.59 -11.55
CA VAL A 244 0.38 -13.70 -11.65
C VAL A 244 -0.65 -13.43 -12.75
N ILE A 245 -1.22 -12.22 -12.83
CA ILE A 245 -2.16 -11.84 -13.92
C ILE A 245 -1.50 -11.98 -15.29
N LEU A 246 -0.27 -11.50 -15.45
CA LEU A 246 0.45 -11.55 -16.72
C LEU A 246 0.76 -12.99 -17.15
N VAL A 247 1.18 -13.84 -16.21
CA VAL A 247 1.38 -15.29 -16.45
C VAL A 247 0.07 -15.95 -16.86
N LEU A 248 -1.01 -15.74 -16.10
CA LEU A 248 -2.33 -16.31 -16.42
C LEU A 248 -2.84 -15.82 -17.78
N ALA A 249 -2.65 -14.54 -18.11
CA ALA A 249 -3.04 -13.99 -19.40
C ALA A 249 -2.25 -14.62 -20.56
N ALA A 250 -0.93 -14.82 -20.39
CA ALA A 250 -0.10 -15.50 -21.38
C ALA A 250 -0.50 -16.97 -21.55
N LEU A 251 -0.81 -17.68 -20.46
CA LEU A 251 -1.29 -19.07 -20.49
C LEU A 251 -2.64 -19.22 -21.21
N VAL A 252 -3.58 -18.32 -20.95
CA VAL A 252 -4.91 -18.31 -21.61
C VAL A 252 -4.77 -18.09 -23.11
N ASP A 253 -3.92 -17.15 -23.53
CA ASP A 253 -3.73 -16.85 -24.95
C ASP A 253 -2.96 -17.97 -25.68
N ALA A 254 -1.92 -18.54 -25.06
CA ALA A 254 -1.21 -19.70 -25.60
C ALA A 254 -2.13 -20.93 -25.73
N GLY A 255 -3.09 -21.09 -24.82
CA GLY A 255 -4.10 -22.15 -24.88
C GLY A 255 -5.07 -22.02 -26.06
N ARG A 256 -5.38 -20.80 -26.50
CA ARG A 256 -6.30 -20.51 -27.61
C ARG A 256 -5.64 -20.64 -28.99
N GLN A 257 -4.34 -20.37 -29.09
CA GLN A 257 -3.58 -20.52 -30.34
C GLN A 257 -3.26 -21.98 -30.67
N ARG A 258 -3.60 -22.91 -29.77
CA ARG A 258 -3.52 -24.36 -29.98
C ARG A 258 -4.24 -24.83 -31.25
N ASP A 259 -5.36 -24.20 -31.59
CA ASP A 259 -6.16 -24.58 -32.75
C ASP A 259 -5.48 -24.23 -34.10
N GLN A 260 -4.31 -23.57 -34.06
CA GLN A 260 -3.57 -23.11 -35.25
C GLN A 260 -2.25 -23.86 -35.49
N GLY A 261 -1.99 -24.99 -34.82
CA GLY A 261 -0.89 -25.92 -35.16
C GLY A 261 0.51 -25.55 -34.66
N SER A 262 0.68 -24.42 -33.95
CA SER A 262 1.95 -23.99 -33.37
C SER A 262 2.22 -24.57 -31.97
N GLY A 263 3.49 -24.83 -31.64
CA GLY A 263 3.92 -25.37 -30.34
C GLY A 263 3.58 -24.45 -29.16
N ARG A 264 2.66 -24.89 -28.29
CA ARG A 264 2.13 -24.16 -27.13
C ARG A 264 3.21 -23.62 -26.18
N VAL A 265 4.27 -24.41 -25.96
CA VAL A 265 5.36 -24.08 -25.03
C VAL A 265 6.20 -22.92 -25.59
N GLY A 266 6.53 -22.93 -26.89
CA GLY A 266 7.32 -21.88 -27.52
C GLY A 266 6.61 -20.52 -27.49
N ILE A 267 5.31 -20.49 -27.79
CA ILE A 267 4.51 -19.25 -27.73
C ILE A 267 4.49 -18.66 -26.33
N PHE A 268 4.30 -19.52 -25.31
CA PHE A 268 4.26 -19.07 -23.92
C PHE A 268 5.62 -18.53 -23.47
N LEU A 269 6.71 -19.25 -23.75
CA LEU A 269 8.08 -18.85 -23.37
C LEU A 269 8.54 -17.54 -24.02
N HIS A 270 8.03 -17.22 -25.22
CA HIS A 270 8.32 -15.96 -25.91
C HIS A 270 7.29 -14.84 -25.66
N ASP A 271 6.27 -15.06 -24.82
CA ASP A 271 5.30 -14.00 -24.52
C ASP A 271 5.96 -12.90 -23.67
N ARG A 272 5.91 -11.66 -24.16
CA ARG A 272 6.47 -10.48 -23.47
C ARG A 272 5.88 -10.26 -22.08
N ARG A 273 4.66 -10.74 -21.83
CA ARG A 273 4.00 -10.70 -20.51
C ARG A 273 4.67 -11.64 -19.52
N LEU A 274 5.07 -12.83 -19.96
CA LEU A 274 5.84 -13.76 -19.12
C LEU A 274 7.21 -13.16 -18.78
N VAL A 275 7.91 -12.61 -19.78
CA VAL A 275 9.20 -11.93 -19.57
C VAL A 275 9.05 -10.78 -18.56
N SER A 276 8.02 -9.94 -18.72
CA SER A 276 7.71 -8.86 -17.78
C SER A 276 7.39 -9.39 -16.38
N ALA A 277 6.61 -10.47 -16.25
CA ALA A 277 6.29 -11.09 -14.97
C ALA A 277 7.54 -11.61 -14.23
N ILE A 278 8.46 -12.26 -14.94
CA ILE A 278 9.75 -12.69 -14.37
C ILE A 278 10.60 -11.48 -13.98
N ALA A 279 10.67 -10.47 -14.86
CA ALA A 279 11.44 -9.26 -14.63
C ALA A 279 10.93 -8.45 -13.42
N ILE A 280 9.63 -8.49 -13.08
CA ILE A 280 9.08 -7.87 -11.86
C ILE A 280 9.78 -8.40 -10.60
N GLY A 281 9.91 -9.72 -10.49
CA GLY A 281 10.56 -10.38 -9.34
C GLY A 281 12.07 -10.13 -9.34
N LEU A 282 12.73 -10.34 -10.48
CA LEU A 282 14.18 -10.13 -10.59
C LEU A 282 14.60 -8.69 -10.31
N ALA A 283 13.84 -7.70 -10.80
CA ALA A 283 14.15 -6.29 -10.57
C ALA A 283 14.00 -5.91 -9.08
N ALA A 284 12.98 -6.43 -8.40
CA ALA A 284 12.77 -6.21 -6.97
C ALA A 284 13.86 -6.88 -6.11
N ILE A 285 14.20 -8.14 -6.43
CA ILE A 285 15.27 -8.89 -5.75
C ILE A 285 16.61 -8.18 -5.96
N ALA A 286 16.93 -7.75 -7.19
CA ALA A 286 18.16 -7.03 -7.48
C ALA A 286 18.23 -5.70 -6.73
N ALA A 287 17.15 -4.91 -6.73
CA ALA A 287 17.10 -3.62 -6.03
C ALA A 287 17.30 -3.79 -4.51
N GLN A 288 16.63 -4.77 -3.91
CA GLN A 288 16.79 -5.06 -2.48
C GLN A 288 18.14 -5.69 -2.15
N GLY A 289 18.65 -6.58 -2.99
CA GLY A 289 19.99 -7.16 -2.82
C GLY A 289 21.09 -6.09 -2.84
N ILE A 290 20.99 -5.13 -3.77
CA ILE A 290 21.90 -3.97 -3.82
C ILE A 290 21.77 -3.14 -2.54
N TRP A 291 20.55 -2.89 -2.06
CA TRP A 291 20.35 -2.16 -0.81
C TRP A 291 20.96 -2.89 0.40
N LEU A 292 20.74 -4.19 0.54
CA LEU A 292 21.30 -4.98 1.64
C LEU A 292 22.82 -4.99 1.61
N TRP A 293 23.41 -5.03 0.41
CA TRP A 293 24.85 -4.91 0.24
C TRP A 293 25.36 -3.53 0.69
N ILE A 294 24.67 -2.44 0.32
CA ILE A 294 24.99 -1.08 0.79
C ILE A 294 24.84 -0.99 2.31
N ARG A 295 23.74 -1.49 2.87
CA ARG A 295 23.44 -1.53 4.31
C ARG A 295 24.54 -2.23 5.08
N ALA A 296 24.97 -3.41 4.61
CA ALA A 296 26.06 -4.17 5.22
C ALA A 296 27.40 -3.43 5.14
N ALA A 297 27.71 -2.79 4.01
CA ALA A 297 28.94 -2.01 3.83
C ALA A 297 29.01 -0.75 4.72
N LEU A 298 27.86 -0.21 5.12
CA LEU A 298 27.75 0.98 5.97
C LEU A 298 27.52 0.67 7.45
N ALA A 299 27.50 -0.60 7.84
CA ALA A 299 27.24 -1.01 9.23
C ALA A 299 28.36 -0.52 10.17
N VAL A 300 27.96 0.04 11.31
CA VAL A 300 28.88 0.54 12.35
C VAL A 300 28.77 -0.24 13.67
N GLY A 301 27.84 -1.20 13.74
CA GLY A 301 27.62 -2.05 14.90
C GLY A 301 26.65 -3.21 14.61
N PRO A 302 26.32 -4.03 15.62
CA PRO A 302 25.30 -5.06 15.48
C PRO A 302 23.90 -4.46 15.35
N GLN A 303 22.96 -5.24 14.82
CA GLN A 303 21.54 -4.89 14.87
C GLN A 303 21.02 -4.92 16.32
N PRO A 304 20.16 -3.97 16.72
CA PRO A 304 19.46 -4.07 18.00
C PRO A 304 18.61 -5.33 18.08
N GLU A 305 18.62 -6.03 19.21
CA GLU A 305 17.81 -7.22 19.41
C GLU A 305 16.32 -6.85 19.55
N LEU A 306 15.48 -7.39 18.67
CA LEU A 306 14.03 -7.17 18.66
C LEU A 306 13.26 -8.06 19.69
N GLY A 307 13.98 -8.83 20.51
CA GLY A 307 13.42 -9.60 21.64
C GLY A 307 12.48 -10.77 21.29
N LEU A 308 12.21 -11.02 20.01
CA LEU A 308 11.26 -12.06 19.54
C LEU A 308 11.88 -12.87 18.39
N VAL A 309 12.98 -13.55 18.67
CA VAL A 309 13.64 -14.43 17.70
C VAL A 309 13.16 -15.86 17.92
N VAL A 310 12.33 -16.35 17.00
CA VAL A 310 11.91 -17.76 16.95
C VAL A 310 12.45 -18.37 15.65
N PRO A 311 12.93 -19.62 15.64
CA PRO A 311 13.32 -20.27 14.39
C PRO A 311 12.11 -20.42 13.45
N LEU A 312 12.36 -20.30 12.14
CA LEU A 312 11.34 -20.56 11.13
C LEU A 312 11.06 -22.07 11.05
N GLU A 313 9.85 -22.47 11.42
CA GLU A 313 9.37 -23.85 11.34
C GLU A 313 8.22 -23.98 10.34
N GLY A 314 8.00 -25.18 9.80
CA GLY A 314 6.92 -25.43 8.84
C GLY A 314 5.52 -25.06 9.37
N LYS A 315 5.27 -25.22 10.68
CA LYS A 315 4.00 -24.84 11.32
C LYS A 315 3.70 -23.35 11.20
N HIS A 316 4.74 -22.50 11.23
CA HIS A 316 4.60 -21.05 11.08
C HIS A 316 4.13 -20.70 9.67
N LEU A 317 4.68 -21.38 8.65
CA LEU A 317 4.26 -21.17 7.26
C LEU A 317 2.78 -21.53 7.04
N VAL A 318 2.28 -22.57 7.72
CA VAL A 318 0.87 -22.96 7.66
C VAL A 318 -0.02 -21.91 8.33
N LEU A 319 0.40 -21.35 9.47
CA LEU A 319 -0.34 -20.28 10.15
C LEU A 319 -0.42 -18.99 9.31
N GLU A 320 0.59 -18.74 8.48
CA GLU A 320 0.62 -17.59 7.58
C GLU A 320 -0.24 -17.78 6.31
N LEU A 321 -0.68 -19.01 5.99
CA LEU A 321 -1.51 -19.26 4.81
C LEU A 321 -2.85 -18.52 4.93
N GLY A 322 -3.11 -17.64 3.96
CA GLY A 322 -4.36 -16.89 3.93
C GLY A 322 -4.45 -15.77 4.97
N ASN A 323 -3.38 -15.46 5.71
CA ASN A 323 -3.36 -14.43 6.75
C ASN A 323 -3.89 -13.07 6.24
N PHE A 324 -3.54 -12.69 5.00
CA PHE A 324 -3.98 -11.43 4.43
C PHE A 324 -5.43 -11.42 3.94
N LEU A 325 -6.03 -12.55 3.55
CA LEU A 325 -7.35 -12.54 2.92
C LEU A 325 -8.46 -11.97 3.83
N PRO A 326 -8.63 -12.42 5.09
CA PRO A 326 -9.65 -11.86 5.96
C PRO A 326 -9.27 -10.48 6.52
N LEU A 327 -7.98 -10.12 6.52
CA LEU A 327 -7.46 -9.01 7.33
C LEU A 327 -6.81 -7.88 6.51
N MET A 328 -6.82 -7.94 5.17
CA MET A 328 -6.18 -6.90 4.33
C MET A 328 -6.79 -5.50 4.50
N ALA A 329 -8.03 -5.40 4.98
CA ALA A 329 -8.71 -4.13 5.26
C ALA A 329 -8.59 -3.70 6.75
N GLN A 330 -7.89 -4.47 7.58
CA GLN A 330 -7.75 -4.18 9.02
C GLN A 330 -6.72 -3.06 9.29
N GLY A 331 -5.68 -2.96 8.47
CA GLY A 331 -4.54 -2.10 8.75
C GLY A 331 -3.64 -2.71 9.84
N ALA A 332 -3.22 -1.89 10.80
CA ALA A 332 -2.10 -2.20 11.68
C ALA A 332 -2.48 -2.78 13.05
N MET A 333 -3.61 -2.34 13.60
CA MET A 333 -4.12 -2.77 14.90
C MET A 333 -5.48 -3.43 14.76
N ALA A 334 -6.05 -3.94 15.85
CA ALA A 334 -7.44 -4.38 15.86
C ALA A 334 -8.39 -3.22 15.47
N PRO A 335 -9.47 -3.47 14.72
CA PRO A 335 -10.34 -2.39 14.23
C PRO A 335 -10.81 -1.45 15.34
N TYR A 336 -11.26 -1.97 16.48
CA TYR A 336 -11.76 -1.17 17.61
C TYR A 336 -10.73 -0.22 18.24
N ALA A 337 -9.44 -0.31 17.87
CA ALA A 337 -8.40 0.57 18.38
C ALA A 337 -8.53 2.03 17.89
N THR A 338 -9.42 2.36 16.94
CA THR A 338 -9.56 3.74 16.42
C THR A 338 -10.97 4.30 16.61
N GLY A 339 -11.64 3.88 17.69
CA GLY A 339 -12.99 4.32 18.05
C GLY A 339 -14.11 3.48 17.40
N PRO A 340 -15.38 3.72 17.76
CA PRO A 340 -16.50 2.87 17.31
C PRO A 340 -16.78 2.95 15.79
N ALA A 341 -16.41 4.06 15.14
CA ALA A 341 -16.60 4.25 13.70
C ALA A 341 -15.71 3.35 12.83
N SER A 342 -14.65 2.78 13.41
CA SER A 342 -13.70 1.92 12.71
C SER A 342 -14.27 0.56 12.33
N LEU A 343 -15.20 0.01 13.12
CA LEU A 343 -15.84 -1.28 12.88
C LEU A 343 -16.66 -1.30 11.59
N PRO A 344 -17.58 -0.35 11.33
CA PRO A 344 -18.28 -0.30 10.05
C PRO A 344 -17.33 -0.01 8.88
N VAL A 345 -16.31 0.83 9.05
CA VAL A 345 -15.27 1.08 8.02
C VAL A 345 -14.55 -0.22 7.66
N TYR A 346 -14.10 -0.98 8.66
CA TYR A 346 -13.48 -2.29 8.49
C TYR A 346 -14.42 -3.27 7.81
N ALA A 347 -15.66 -3.38 8.27
CA ALA A 347 -16.64 -4.31 7.71
C ALA A 347 -16.92 -4.04 6.23
N ILE A 348 -17.09 -2.77 5.84
CA ILE A 348 -17.28 -2.37 4.44
C ILE A 348 -16.02 -2.70 3.63
N GLY A 349 -14.83 -2.36 4.13
CA GLY A 349 -13.56 -2.64 3.49
C GLY A 349 -13.35 -4.14 3.26
N THR A 350 -13.55 -4.97 4.28
CA THR A 350 -13.42 -6.43 4.21
C THR A 350 -14.46 -7.05 3.28
N MET A 351 -15.73 -6.61 3.34
CA MET A 351 -16.78 -7.09 2.44
C MET A 351 -16.43 -6.80 0.98
N LEU A 352 -15.97 -5.59 0.66
CA LEU A 352 -15.55 -5.24 -0.69
C LEU A 352 -14.27 -5.97 -1.10
N ALA A 353 -13.32 -6.15 -0.18
CA ALA A 353 -12.06 -6.81 -0.48
C ALA A 353 -12.25 -8.32 -0.74
N VAL A 354 -12.84 -9.03 0.20
CA VAL A 354 -13.10 -10.48 0.10
C VAL A 354 -14.17 -10.73 -0.95
N GLY A 355 -15.33 -10.07 -0.85
CA GLY A 355 -16.44 -10.23 -1.79
C GLY A 355 -16.06 -9.82 -3.22
N GLY A 356 -15.26 -8.76 -3.38
CA GLY A 356 -14.75 -8.32 -4.67
C GLY A 356 -13.77 -9.31 -5.29
N SER A 357 -12.74 -9.74 -4.55
CA SER A 357 -11.70 -10.63 -5.08
C SER A 357 -12.21 -12.06 -5.29
N VAL A 358 -12.79 -12.67 -4.27
CA VAL A 358 -13.35 -14.04 -4.32
C VAL A 358 -14.56 -14.08 -5.25
N GLY A 359 -15.48 -13.12 -5.14
CA GLY A 359 -16.66 -13.05 -6.00
C GLY A 359 -16.30 -12.89 -7.47
N LEU A 360 -15.29 -12.08 -7.81
CA LEU A 360 -14.82 -11.96 -9.19
C LEU A 360 -14.15 -13.25 -9.69
N ALA A 361 -13.36 -13.92 -8.84
CA ALA A 361 -12.72 -15.18 -9.19
C ALA A 361 -13.75 -16.28 -9.52
N MET A 362 -14.83 -16.34 -8.74
CA MET A 362 -15.87 -17.37 -8.84
C MET A 362 -17.03 -17.02 -9.80
N SER A 363 -17.11 -15.76 -10.26
CA SER A 363 -18.23 -15.32 -11.10
C SER A 363 -18.34 -16.10 -12.41
N THR A 364 -19.54 -16.55 -12.77
CA THR A 364 -19.83 -17.16 -14.07
C THR A 364 -20.28 -16.13 -15.10
N GLY A 365 -20.83 -15.00 -14.65
CA GLY A 365 -21.34 -13.91 -15.50
C GLY A 365 -20.26 -12.96 -16.04
N VAL A 366 -19.01 -13.08 -15.58
CA VAL A 366 -17.89 -12.24 -16.00
C VAL A 366 -16.94 -13.01 -16.94
N PRO A 367 -16.49 -12.43 -18.07
CA PRO A 367 -15.57 -13.09 -18.98
C PRO A 367 -14.28 -13.56 -18.29
N ALA A 368 -13.81 -14.77 -18.62
CA ALA A 368 -12.64 -15.40 -18.00
C ALA A 368 -11.40 -14.49 -17.91
N ARG A 369 -11.14 -13.71 -18.97
CA ARG A 369 -10.00 -12.77 -19.04
C ARG A 369 -10.05 -11.66 -17.98
N ARG A 370 -11.23 -11.34 -17.44
CA ARG A 370 -11.38 -10.38 -16.33
C ARG A 370 -11.31 -11.07 -14.97
N ARG A 371 -11.78 -12.32 -14.88
CA ARG A 371 -11.75 -13.13 -13.64
C ARG A 371 -10.33 -13.41 -13.16
N ILE A 372 -9.33 -13.41 -14.05
CA ILE A 372 -7.92 -13.57 -13.68
C ILE A 372 -7.47 -12.52 -12.66
N VAL A 373 -8.08 -11.33 -12.64
CA VAL A 373 -7.75 -10.28 -11.65
C VAL A 373 -8.15 -10.74 -10.24
N GLY A 374 -9.39 -11.23 -10.09
CA GLY A 374 -9.88 -11.77 -8.82
C GLY A 374 -9.09 -13.00 -8.39
N LEU A 375 -8.87 -13.95 -9.31
CA LEU A 375 -8.12 -15.17 -9.04
C LEU A 375 -6.68 -14.87 -8.60
N ALA A 376 -5.97 -14.01 -9.31
CA ALA A 376 -4.60 -13.63 -8.96
C ALA A 376 -4.54 -12.91 -7.60
N THR A 377 -5.52 -12.07 -7.30
CA THR A 377 -5.62 -11.40 -6.00
C THR A 377 -5.79 -12.43 -4.89
N VAL A 378 -6.74 -13.36 -5.02
CA VAL A 378 -6.97 -14.44 -4.03
C VAL A 378 -5.73 -15.32 -3.87
N VAL A 379 -5.15 -15.82 -4.96
CA VAL A 379 -3.93 -16.64 -4.90
C VAL A 379 -2.81 -15.91 -4.17
N THR A 380 -2.60 -14.63 -4.49
CA THR A 380 -1.55 -13.83 -3.84
C THR A 380 -1.83 -13.62 -2.35
N THR A 381 -3.09 -13.39 -1.95
CA THR A 381 -3.45 -13.24 -0.52
C THR A 381 -3.17 -14.49 0.30
N ILE A 382 -3.18 -15.67 -0.34
CA ILE A 382 -2.90 -16.95 0.31
C ILE A 382 -1.39 -17.17 0.46
N ILE A 383 -0.62 -16.89 -0.59
CA ILE A 383 0.80 -17.26 -0.65
C ILE A 383 1.78 -16.15 -0.23
N ALA A 384 1.35 -14.89 -0.20
CA ALA A 384 2.27 -13.76 0.01
C ALA A 384 2.86 -13.73 1.43
N ALA A 385 2.06 -13.99 2.46
CA ALA A 385 2.52 -14.03 3.85
C ALA A 385 3.55 -15.15 4.10
N PRO A 386 3.32 -16.43 3.73
CA PRO A 386 4.34 -17.46 3.91
C PRO A 386 5.58 -17.21 3.04
N ALA A 387 5.42 -16.69 1.82
CA ALA A 387 6.57 -16.31 0.99
C ALA A 387 7.42 -15.21 1.64
N LEU A 388 6.77 -14.22 2.27
CA LEU A 388 7.46 -13.16 3.01
C LEU A 388 8.13 -13.70 4.29
N ALA A 389 7.48 -14.61 5.02
CA ALA A 389 8.08 -15.29 6.17
C ALA A 389 9.33 -16.09 5.79
N VAL A 390 9.31 -16.80 4.66
CA VAL A 390 10.50 -17.47 4.11
C VAL A 390 11.59 -16.45 3.76
N ALA A 391 11.23 -15.35 3.07
CA ALA A 391 12.21 -14.33 2.70
C ALA A 391 12.89 -13.71 3.93
N ILE A 392 12.12 -13.35 4.96
CA ILE A 392 12.65 -12.84 6.23
C ILE A 392 13.50 -13.89 6.93
N GLY A 393 13.02 -15.14 7.04
CA GLY A 393 13.76 -16.22 7.69
C GLY A 393 15.09 -16.54 7.00
N VAL A 394 15.15 -16.46 5.67
CA VAL A 394 16.39 -16.66 4.90
C VAL A 394 17.35 -15.47 5.07
N MET A 395 16.84 -14.24 5.09
CA MET A 395 17.67 -13.04 5.13
C MET A 395 18.17 -12.69 6.53
N GLU A 396 17.31 -12.79 7.54
CA GLU A 396 17.56 -12.34 8.90
C GLU A 396 17.81 -13.53 9.84
N GLY A 397 17.61 -14.78 9.39
CA GLY A 397 17.80 -15.98 10.20
C GLY A 397 16.72 -16.22 11.26
N VAL A 398 15.65 -15.41 11.26
CA VAL A 398 14.63 -15.39 12.31
C VAL A 398 13.22 -15.34 11.73
N TYR A 399 12.25 -15.89 12.45
CA TYR A 399 10.83 -15.75 12.15
C TYR A 399 10.17 -14.74 13.07
N ILE A 400 9.42 -13.82 12.46
CA ILE A 400 8.54 -12.88 13.14
C ILE A 400 7.15 -13.06 12.50
N PRO A 401 6.07 -13.24 13.28
CA PRO A 401 4.71 -13.31 12.75
C PRO A 401 4.42 -12.14 11.83
N ILE A 402 3.88 -12.43 10.63
CA ILE A 402 3.71 -11.43 9.59
C ILE A 402 2.50 -10.54 9.93
N PRO A 403 2.69 -9.24 10.15
CA PRO A 403 1.58 -8.36 10.46
C PRO A 403 0.65 -8.17 9.25
N ASN A 404 -0.66 -8.14 9.50
CA ASN A 404 -1.70 -8.01 8.46
C ASN A 404 -1.49 -6.79 7.55
N ARG A 405 -0.99 -5.68 8.11
CA ARG A 405 -0.68 -4.44 7.37
C ARG A 405 0.29 -4.65 6.21
N TYR A 406 1.16 -5.68 6.24
CA TYR A 406 2.06 -5.98 5.13
C TYR A 406 1.30 -6.38 3.85
N GLY A 407 0.06 -6.85 3.98
CA GLY A 407 -0.84 -7.11 2.87
C GLY A 407 -1.53 -5.87 2.29
N ALA A 408 -1.30 -4.65 2.79
CA ALA A 408 -2.06 -3.46 2.38
C ALA A 408 -2.00 -3.17 0.86
N SER A 409 -0.91 -3.56 0.18
CA SER A 409 -0.79 -3.44 -1.29
C SER A 409 -1.79 -4.31 -2.07
N LEU A 410 -2.45 -5.27 -1.42
CA LEU A 410 -3.50 -6.11 -2.01
C LEU A 410 -4.86 -5.40 -2.01
N PHE A 411 -5.08 -4.44 -1.12
CA PHE A 411 -6.37 -3.77 -0.96
C PHE A 411 -6.82 -3.04 -2.25
N PRO A 412 -5.97 -2.28 -2.97
CA PRO A 412 -6.36 -1.70 -4.26
C PRO A 412 -6.78 -2.74 -5.31
N TRP A 413 -6.15 -3.91 -5.33
CA TRP A 413 -6.51 -5.02 -6.22
C TRP A 413 -7.86 -5.63 -5.88
N ALA A 414 -8.16 -5.76 -4.59
CA ALA A 414 -9.43 -6.24 -4.10
C ALA A 414 -10.57 -5.26 -4.45
N ILE A 415 -10.34 -3.95 -4.27
CA ILE A 415 -11.28 -2.89 -4.68
C ILE A 415 -11.47 -2.87 -6.21
N LEU A 416 -10.39 -3.01 -7.00
CA LEU A 416 -10.51 -3.15 -8.45
C LEU A 416 -11.33 -4.38 -8.84
N SER A 417 -11.17 -5.48 -8.11
CA SER A 417 -11.95 -6.70 -8.34
C SER A 417 -13.45 -6.48 -8.08
N ALA A 418 -13.79 -5.78 -6.99
CA ALA A 418 -15.16 -5.33 -6.73
C ALA A 418 -15.69 -4.43 -7.87
N ALA A 419 -14.88 -3.49 -8.35
CA ALA A 419 -15.24 -2.58 -9.45
C ALA A 419 -15.56 -3.30 -10.78
N ILE A 420 -14.89 -4.43 -11.04
CA ILE A 420 -15.11 -5.27 -12.22
C ILE A 420 -16.35 -6.16 -12.05
N LEU A 421 -16.58 -6.64 -10.83
CA LEU A 421 -17.71 -7.52 -10.50
C LEU A 421 -19.05 -6.79 -10.49
N LEU A 422 -19.08 -5.54 -10.03
CA LEU A 422 -20.30 -4.75 -9.87
C LEU A 422 -21.06 -4.56 -11.19
N ASP A 423 -22.32 -4.99 -11.23
CA ASP A 423 -23.23 -4.64 -12.31
C ASP A 423 -23.69 -3.18 -12.18
N THR A 424 -23.10 -2.33 -12.99
CA THR A 424 -23.41 -0.91 -13.04
C THR A 424 -24.28 -0.53 -14.25
N ARG A 425 -25.00 -1.48 -14.85
CA ARG A 425 -25.98 -1.20 -15.91
C ARG A 425 -27.07 -0.25 -15.41
N HIS A 426 -27.58 -0.49 -14.21
CA HIS A 426 -28.55 0.38 -13.57
C HIS A 426 -27.89 1.64 -12.99
N ARG A 427 -28.53 2.80 -13.19
CA ARG A 427 -28.01 4.08 -12.68
C ARG A 427 -27.96 4.12 -11.16
N TRP A 428 -28.97 3.57 -10.47
CA TRP A 428 -29.03 3.56 -9.01
C TRP A 428 -27.84 2.83 -8.38
N ALA A 429 -27.39 1.71 -8.95
CA ALA A 429 -26.26 0.94 -8.45
C ALA A 429 -24.96 1.76 -8.44
N ARG A 430 -24.77 2.65 -9.44
CA ARG A 430 -23.58 3.53 -9.53
C ARG A 430 -23.55 4.54 -8.38
N TYR A 431 -24.71 5.10 -8.05
CA TYR A 431 -24.85 6.09 -6.99
C TYR A 431 -24.91 5.46 -5.60
N ALA A 432 -25.42 4.23 -5.49
CA ALA A 432 -25.34 3.45 -4.25
C ALA A 432 -23.88 3.17 -3.85
N VAL A 433 -23.02 2.81 -4.82
CA VAL A 433 -21.58 2.65 -4.58
C VAL A 433 -20.90 3.97 -4.22
N LEU A 434 -21.31 5.08 -4.86
CA LEU A 434 -20.84 6.42 -4.47
C LEU A 434 -21.24 6.77 -3.03
N ALA A 435 -22.51 6.54 -2.68
CA ALA A 435 -23.03 6.79 -1.34
C ALA A 435 -22.31 5.93 -0.29
N LEU A 436 -22.08 4.64 -0.59
CA LEU A 436 -21.28 3.76 0.26
C LEU A 436 -19.89 4.34 0.51
N GLY A 437 -19.19 4.76 -0.55
CA GLY A 437 -17.87 5.38 -0.43
C GLY A 437 -17.86 6.68 0.37
N ALA A 438 -18.84 7.55 0.14
CA ALA A 438 -18.99 8.79 0.91
C ALA A 438 -19.27 8.51 2.39
N VAL A 439 -20.11 7.51 2.70
CA VAL A 439 -20.38 7.07 4.08
C VAL A 439 -19.13 6.48 4.72
N THR A 440 -18.40 5.60 4.04
CA THR A 440 -17.14 5.04 4.56
C THR A 440 -16.13 6.14 4.87
N TRP A 441 -15.93 7.09 3.94
CA TRP A 441 -15.04 8.22 4.15
C TRP A 441 -15.49 9.14 5.29
N SER A 442 -16.79 9.42 5.41
CA SER A 442 -17.32 10.24 6.50
C SER A 442 -17.17 9.56 7.86
N LEU A 443 -17.43 8.25 7.94
CA LEU A 443 -17.18 7.46 9.15
C LEU A 443 -15.69 7.44 9.50
N ALA A 444 -14.82 7.43 8.50
CA ALA A 444 -13.38 7.47 8.70
C ALA A 444 -12.91 8.77 9.36
N LEU A 445 -13.54 9.92 9.06
CA LEU A 445 -13.27 11.20 9.75
C LEU A 445 -13.74 11.19 11.21
N MET A 446 -14.65 10.28 11.59
CA MET A 446 -15.09 10.10 12.97
C MET A 446 -14.21 9.09 13.74
N MET A 447 -13.19 8.53 13.08
CA MET A 447 -12.16 7.76 13.77
C MET A 447 -11.23 8.73 14.49
N GLY A 448 -10.65 8.27 15.59
CA GLY A 448 -9.76 9.10 16.39
C GLY A 448 -9.02 8.28 17.44
N GLU A 449 -8.11 8.95 18.13
CA GLU A 449 -7.48 8.39 19.33
C GLU A 449 -8.52 8.42 20.45
N GLY A 450 -9.11 7.25 20.74
CA GLY A 450 -9.99 7.04 21.89
C GLY A 450 -9.24 6.84 23.19
#